data_AF-A0A7I7XUM9-F1
#
_entry.id   AF-A0A7I7XUM9-F1
#
_cell.length_a   1.000
_cell.length_b   1.000
_cell.length_c   1.000
_cell.angle_alpha   90.00
_cell.angle_beta   90.00
_cell.angle_gamma   90.00
#
_symmetry.space_group_name_H-M   'P 1'
#
loop_
_entity.id
_entity.type
_entity.pdbx_description
1 polymer ?
#
loop_
_entity_poly.entity_id
_entity_poly.type
_entity_poly.pdbx_seq_one_letter_code
_entity_poly.pdbx_strand_id
1 'polypeptide(L)'
;MRGRVLVAAVSAACGSMVLAGPAAADQYDFISDLDNAGVWYESVIDMIDIGKELCHKLRHGVSPGLVVGKLVNTGFAPGEAGIVLLSAVNNVCLDVKPEVVGWVRDIGYTGPV
;
A
#
# COMPACT_ATOMS: atom_id res chain seq x y z
N MET A 1 -9.49 -20.59 -67.52
CA MET A 1 -9.48 -21.67 -66.51
C MET A 1 -8.05 -21.96 -66.10
N ARG A 2 -7.64 -21.49 -64.91
CA ARG A 2 -6.36 -21.82 -64.26
C ARG A 2 -6.59 -21.75 -62.75
N GLY A 3 -6.54 -22.91 -62.11
CA GLY A 3 -6.79 -23.06 -60.68
C GLY A 3 -5.59 -22.66 -59.82
N ARG A 4 -5.87 -22.54 -58.52
CA ARG A 4 -5.02 -23.02 -57.43
C ARG A 4 -5.83 -22.92 -56.13
N VAL A 5 -6.11 -24.07 -55.54
CA VAL A 5 -6.64 -24.23 -54.19
C VAL A 5 -5.59 -23.72 -53.21
N LEU A 6 -5.99 -22.85 -52.29
CA LEU A 6 -5.20 -22.49 -51.11
C LEU A 6 -6.04 -22.82 -49.87
N VAL A 7 -5.68 -23.92 -49.23
CA VAL A 7 -6.04 -24.22 -47.85
C VAL A 7 -4.90 -23.71 -46.98
N ALA A 8 -5.16 -22.80 -46.04
CA ALA A 8 -4.40 -22.70 -44.80
C ALA A 8 -5.14 -21.82 -43.80
N ALA A 9 -5.37 -22.40 -42.62
CA ALA A 9 -6.04 -21.84 -41.48
C ALA A 9 -5.30 -20.65 -40.87
N VAL A 10 -6.04 -19.67 -40.35
CA VAL A 10 -5.50 -18.71 -39.36
C VAL A 10 -6.50 -18.62 -38.20
N SER A 11 -6.29 -19.56 -37.28
CA SER A 11 -6.31 -19.40 -35.82
C SER A 11 -7.21 -18.32 -35.21
N ALA A 12 -8.21 -18.80 -34.46
CA ALA A 12 -8.92 -18.05 -33.43
C ALA A 12 -7.93 -17.45 -32.43
N ALA A 13 -7.79 -16.12 -32.43
CA ALA A 13 -7.04 -15.41 -31.42
C ALA A 13 -7.91 -15.27 -30.16
N CYS A 14 -7.77 -16.22 -29.24
CA CYS A 14 -8.04 -16.00 -27.82
C CYS A 14 -7.14 -14.87 -27.33
N GLY A 15 -7.67 -13.64 -27.31
CA GLY A 15 -7.09 -12.55 -26.55
C GLY A 15 -7.70 -12.57 -25.16
N SER A 16 -7.25 -13.49 -24.31
CA SER A 16 -7.51 -13.43 -22.87
C SER A 16 -6.99 -12.08 -22.40
N MET A 17 -7.89 -11.13 -22.14
CA MET A 17 -7.56 -9.99 -21.29
C MET A 17 -7.27 -10.60 -19.93
N VAL A 18 -6.00 -10.92 -19.69
CA VAL A 18 -5.50 -11.19 -18.34
C VAL A 18 -5.88 -9.95 -17.57
N LEU A 19 -6.95 -10.07 -16.78
CA LEU A 19 -7.27 -9.13 -15.72
C LEU A 19 -5.94 -8.92 -15.00
N ALA A 20 -5.34 -7.74 -15.17
CA ALA A 20 -4.43 -7.27 -14.17
C ALA A 20 -5.25 -7.36 -12.89
N GLY A 21 -4.93 -8.36 -12.05
CA GLY A 21 -5.52 -8.43 -10.73
C GLY A 21 -5.37 -7.06 -10.08
N PRO A 22 -6.30 -6.66 -9.21
CA PRO A 22 -6.14 -5.39 -8.52
C PRO A 22 -4.71 -5.40 -7.96
N ALA A 23 -3.93 -4.34 -8.21
CA ALA A 23 -2.68 -4.16 -7.52
C ALA A 23 -3.07 -4.00 -6.05
N ALA A 24 -3.13 -5.13 -5.34
CA ALA A 24 -3.59 -5.20 -3.98
C ALA A 24 -2.49 -4.53 -3.16
N ALA A 25 -2.68 -3.25 -2.91
CA ALA A 25 -2.40 -2.69 -1.61
C ALA A 25 -3.00 -3.66 -0.58
N ASP A 26 -2.17 -4.58 -0.06
CA ASP A 26 -2.65 -5.71 0.71
C ASP A 26 -2.98 -5.22 2.13
N GLN A 27 -4.26 -4.92 2.32
CA GLN A 27 -4.79 -4.45 3.59
C GLN A 27 -4.63 -5.50 4.70
N TYR A 28 -4.46 -6.78 4.37
CA TYR A 28 -4.26 -7.84 5.35
C TYR A 28 -2.79 -7.97 5.75
N ASP A 29 -1.84 -7.73 4.84
CA ASP A 29 -0.42 -7.64 5.16
C ASP A 29 -0.14 -6.44 6.06
N PHE A 30 -0.85 -5.31 5.82
CA PHE A 30 -0.86 -4.19 6.75
C PHE A 30 -1.24 -4.62 8.18
N ILE A 31 -2.34 -5.37 8.33
CA ILE A 31 -2.81 -5.86 9.62
C ILE A 31 -1.85 -6.89 10.20
N SER A 32 -1.32 -7.80 9.39
CA SER A 32 -0.36 -8.80 9.83
C SER A 32 0.90 -8.15 10.39
N ASP A 33 1.40 -7.09 9.77
CA ASP A 33 2.55 -6.32 10.28
C ASP A 33 2.25 -5.66 11.62
N LEU A 34 1.03 -5.15 11.84
CA LEU A 34 0.62 -4.59 13.13
C LEU A 34 0.55 -5.68 14.22
N ASP A 35 -0.06 -6.82 13.90
CA ASP A 35 -0.18 -7.95 14.82
C ASP A 35 1.20 -8.50 15.20
N ASN A 36 2.10 -8.65 14.22
CA ASN A 36 3.47 -9.10 14.44
C ASN A 36 4.29 -8.12 15.29
N ALA A 37 4.00 -6.81 15.16
CA ALA A 37 4.63 -5.77 15.96
C ALA A 37 3.97 -5.58 17.34
N GLY A 38 2.87 -6.27 17.62
CA GLY A 38 2.12 -6.18 18.88
C GLY A 38 1.36 -4.87 19.06
N VAL A 39 1.02 -4.17 17.96
CA VAL A 39 0.23 -2.94 18.00
C VAL A 39 -1.22 -3.29 18.32
N TRP A 40 -1.76 -2.74 19.40
CA TRP A 40 -3.15 -2.96 19.75
C TRP A 40 -4.09 -2.05 18.96
N TYR A 41 -5.19 -2.61 18.45
CA TYR A 41 -6.29 -1.89 17.83
C TYR A 41 -7.61 -2.62 18.14
N GLU A 42 -8.71 -1.88 18.19
CA GLU A 42 -10.01 -2.41 18.61
C GLU A 42 -10.68 -3.28 17.53
N SER A 43 -10.51 -2.90 16.27
CA SER A 43 -11.23 -3.46 15.13
C SER A 43 -10.35 -3.48 13.89
N VAL A 44 -10.25 -4.64 13.24
CA VAL A 44 -9.51 -4.81 11.98
C VAL A 44 -10.07 -3.87 10.89
N ILE A 45 -11.39 -3.74 10.82
CA ILE A 45 -12.05 -2.91 9.80
C ILE A 45 -11.68 -1.43 10.01
N ASP A 46 -11.78 -0.95 11.25
CA ASP A 46 -11.45 0.44 11.57
C ASP A 46 -9.96 0.71 11.37
N MET A 47 -9.11 -0.26 11.70
CA MET A 47 -7.66 -0.14 11.52
C MET A 47 -7.30 -0.05 10.02
N ILE A 48 -7.94 -0.86 9.17
CA ILE A 48 -7.80 -0.76 7.72
C ILE A 48 -8.21 0.63 7.22
N ASP A 49 -9.33 1.16 7.71
CA ASP A 49 -9.81 2.48 7.30
C ASP A 49 -8.91 3.62 7.80
N ILE A 50 -8.32 3.48 8.99
CA ILE A 50 -7.24 4.37 9.47
C ILE A 50 -6.05 4.33 8.52
N GLY A 51 -5.60 3.15 8.10
CA GLY A 51 -4.50 2.99 7.14
C GLY A 51 -4.80 3.69 5.81
N LYS A 52 -6.02 3.55 5.28
CA LYS A 52 -6.45 4.27 4.06
C LYS A 52 -6.52 5.78 4.26
N GLU A 53 -7.10 6.25 5.37
CA GLU A 53 -7.21 7.69 5.68
C GLU A 53 -5.82 8.32 5.76
N LEU A 54 -4.88 7.63 6.41
CA LEU A 54 -3.49 8.01 6.49
C LEU A 54 -2.86 8.13 5.11
N CYS A 55 -2.98 7.09 4.29
CA CYS A 55 -2.47 7.09 2.92
C CYS A 55 -3.08 8.20 2.07
N HIS A 56 -4.38 8.45 2.23
CA HIS A 56 -5.06 9.57 1.58
C HIS A 56 -4.43 10.91 1.98
N LYS A 57 -4.17 11.13 3.27
CA LYS A 57 -3.53 12.37 3.74
C LYS A 57 -2.12 12.57 3.19
N LEU A 58 -1.30 11.53 3.19
CA LEU A 58 0.05 11.59 2.63
C LEU A 58 0.01 11.95 1.15
N ARG A 59 -0.86 11.29 0.35
CA ARG A 59 -1.05 11.62 -1.08
C ARG A 59 -1.51 13.06 -1.33
N HIS A 60 -2.09 13.72 -0.33
CA HIS A 60 -2.55 15.12 -0.41
C HIS A 60 -1.58 16.10 0.27
N GLY A 61 -0.33 15.68 0.53
CA GLY A 61 0.74 16.55 1.01
C GLY A 61 0.70 16.86 2.51
N VAL A 62 -0.05 16.09 3.31
CA VAL A 62 0.04 16.19 4.77
C VAL A 62 1.35 15.57 5.22
N SER A 63 2.16 16.33 5.97
CA SER A 63 3.48 15.83 6.41
C SER A 63 3.35 14.56 7.27
N PRO A 64 4.29 13.60 7.14
CA PRO A 64 4.24 12.36 7.93
C PRO A 64 4.27 12.60 9.44
N GLY A 65 4.97 13.66 9.90
CA GLY A 65 4.97 14.04 11.31
C GLY A 65 3.59 14.45 11.84
N LEU A 66 2.77 15.15 11.05
CA LEU A 66 1.39 15.49 11.44
C LEU A 66 0.49 14.25 11.45
N VAL A 67 0.71 13.32 10.53
CA VAL A 67 0.01 12.03 10.50
C VAL A 67 0.30 11.23 11.76
N VAL A 68 1.59 11.08 12.13
CA VAL A 68 1.99 10.41 13.39
C VAL A 68 1.39 11.12 14.60
N GLY A 69 1.45 12.46 14.63
CA GLY A 69 0.83 13.25 15.70
C GLY A 69 -0.68 12.99 15.83
N LYS A 70 -1.41 12.82 14.72
CA LYS A 70 -2.83 12.44 14.76
C LYS A 70 -3.03 11.06 15.36
N LEU A 71 -2.22 10.07 14.97
CA LEU A 71 -2.30 8.71 15.52
C LEU A 71 -2.04 8.69 17.04
N VAL A 72 -1.05 9.47 17.50
CA VAL A 72 -0.81 9.62 18.95
C VAL A 72 -2.02 10.25 19.64
N ASN A 73 -2.63 11.28 19.05
CA ASN A 73 -3.83 11.91 19.60
C ASN A 73 -5.07 11.01 19.59
N THR A 74 -5.10 9.96 18.77
CA THR A 74 -6.18 8.95 18.79
C THR A 74 -5.95 7.86 19.82
N GLY A 75 -4.79 7.83 20.49
CA GLY A 75 -4.50 6.92 21.60
C GLY A 75 -3.38 5.91 21.35
N PHE A 76 -2.75 5.90 20.18
CA PHE A 76 -1.57 5.06 19.94
C PHE A 76 -0.36 5.58 20.72
N ALA A 77 0.47 4.67 21.23
CA ALA A 77 1.78 5.09 21.75
C ALA A 77 2.62 5.68 20.60
N PRO A 78 3.57 6.61 20.86
CA PRO A 78 4.39 7.21 19.81
C PRO A 78 5.14 6.19 18.94
N GLY A 79 5.60 5.09 19.52
CA GLY A 79 6.23 3.98 18.78
C GLY A 79 5.24 3.24 17.88
N GLU A 80 4.06 2.91 18.40
CA GLU A 80 2.98 2.24 17.64
C GLU A 80 2.49 3.11 16.48
N ALA A 81 2.34 4.41 16.69
CA ALA A 81 1.97 5.36 15.63
C ALA A 81 2.98 5.36 14.47
N GLY A 82 4.27 5.24 14.77
CA GLY A 82 5.33 5.09 13.77
C GLY A 82 5.23 3.75 13.01
N ILE A 83 4.95 2.66 13.72
CA ILE A 83 4.74 1.33 13.13
C ILE A 83 3.53 1.34 12.20
N VAL A 84 2.41 1.94 12.62
CA VAL A 84 1.20 2.09 11.80
C VAL A 84 1.50 2.86 10.52
N LEU A 85 2.20 4.00 10.61
CA LEU A 85 2.60 4.78 9.44
C LEU A 85 3.48 3.94 8.49
N LEU A 86 4.52 3.27 9.00
CA LEU A 86 5.44 2.49 8.18
C LEU A 86 4.76 1.29 7.52
N SER A 87 3.95 0.54 8.27
CA SER A 87 3.17 -0.58 7.72
C SER A 87 2.20 -0.10 6.64
N ALA A 88 1.51 1.03 6.85
CA ALA A 88 0.59 1.57 5.86
C ALA A 88 1.30 1.95 4.55
N VAL A 89 2.47 2.59 4.58
CA VAL A 89 3.20 2.92 3.34
C VAL A 89 3.90 1.72 2.71
N ASN A 90 4.14 0.65 3.46
CA ASN A 90 4.70 -0.60 2.94
C ASN A 90 3.66 -1.53 2.32
N ASN A 91 2.39 -1.44 2.74
CA ASN A 91 1.37 -2.41 2.33
C ASN A 91 0.16 -1.75 1.65
N VAL A 92 -0.20 -0.52 2.03
CA VAL A 92 -1.42 0.15 1.55
C VAL A 92 -1.15 1.24 0.51
N CYS A 93 -0.08 2.03 0.69
CA CYS A 93 0.27 3.13 -0.22
C CYS A 93 1.77 3.17 -0.53
N LEU A 94 2.21 2.20 -1.32
CA LEU A 94 3.59 2.06 -1.81
C LEU A 94 4.10 3.31 -2.54
N ASP A 95 3.21 4.07 -3.16
CA ASP A 95 3.53 5.28 -3.91
C ASP A 95 4.07 6.43 -3.04
N VAL A 96 3.65 6.52 -1.77
CA VAL A 96 4.11 7.56 -0.84
C VAL A 96 5.29 7.12 0.02
N LYS A 97 5.69 5.84 -0.04
CA LYS A 97 6.84 5.31 0.70
C LYS A 97 8.13 6.15 0.52
N PRO A 98 8.53 6.57 -0.70
CA PRO A 98 9.75 7.34 -0.88
C PRO A 98 9.75 8.68 -0.13
N GLU A 99 8.59 9.35 -0.06
CA GLU A 99 8.42 10.60 0.66
C GLU A 99 8.56 10.39 2.17
N VAL A 100 7.89 9.36 2.72
CA VAL A 100 8.00 9.03 4.15
C VAL A 100 9.43 8.63 4.51
N VAL A 101 10.10 7.84 3.67
CA VAL A 101 11.52 7.49 3.88
C VAL A 101 12.40 8.72 3.87
N GLY A 102 12.20 9.65 2.94
CA GLY A 102 12.91 10.94 2.91
C GLY A 102 12.72 11.72 4.21
N TRP A 103 11.47 11.88 4.64
CA TRP A 103 11.14 12.54 5.90
C TRP A 103 11.81 11.88 7.12
N VAL A 104 11.79 10.54 7.21
CA VAL A 104 12.45 9.78 8.29
C VAL A 104 13.96 10.06 8.31
N ARG A 105 14.60 10.17 7.15
CA ARG A 105 16.03 10.52 7.04
C ARG A 105 16.28 11.97 7.48
N ASP A 106 15.41 12.90 7.11
CA ASP A 106 15.51 14.32 7.47
C ASP A 106 15.43 14.56 8.98
N ILE A 107 14.67 13.73 9.71
CA ILE A 107 14.60 13.78 11.19
C ILE A 107 15.75 13.02 11.88
N GLY A 108 16.75 12.55 11.13
CA GLY A 108 17.98 11.96 11.66
C GLY A 108 17.94 10.46 11.89
N TYR A 109 16.93 9.73 11.40
CA TYR A 109 16.93 8.27 11.48
C TYR A 109 17.89 7.67 10.45
N THR A 110 18.85 6.89 10.93
CA THR A 110 19.88 6.27 10.07
C THR A 110 19.73 4.75 9.91
N GLY A 111 18.72 4.14 10.54
CA GLY A 111 18.47 2.70 10.48
C GLY A 111 17.94 2.19 9.13
N PRO A 112 17.68 0.88 9.02
CA PRO A 112 17.01 0.28 7.86
C PRO A 112 15.56 0.79 7.71
N VAL A 113 15.10 0.99 6.46
CA VAL A 113 13.75 1.47 6.09
C VAL A 113 13.16 0.62 4.97
#